data_AF-A0A973B1T1-F1
#
_entry.id   AF-A0A973B1T1-F1
#
_cell.length_a   1.000
_cell.length_b   1.000
_cell.length_c   1.000
_cell.angle_alpha   90.00
_cell.angle_beta   90.00
_cell.angle_gamma   90.00
#
_symmetry.space_group_name_H-M   'P 1'
#
loop_
_entity.id
_entity.type
_entity.pdbx_description
1 polymer ?
#
loop_
_entity_poly.entity_id
_entity_poly.type
_entity_poly.pdbx_seq_one_letter_code
_entity_poly.pdbx_strand_id
1 'polypeptide(L)'
;MQDSTAEIAAFLRDHLGAQLTALLTDVDVRTVNRWAAGEGCPRESAEKRIRAAYQVFRLLEGFEASPTIRAWFMGMNPQLDDVSPTEAIAN
;
A
#
# COMPACT_ATOMS: atom_id res chain seq x y z
N MET A 1 16.89 7.88 -6.86
CA MET A 1 15.70 8.72 -7.10
C MET A 1 14.65 8.27 -6.10
N GLN A 2 13.94 9.21 -5.47
CA GLN A 2 12.87 8.87 -4.53
C GLN A 2 11.57 8.82 -5.36
N ASP A 3 10.88 7.68 -5.36
CA ASP A 3 9.68 7.51 -6.17
C ASP A 3 8.60 8.54 -5.79
N SER A 4 7.96 9.10 -6.82
CA SER A 4 6.85 10.03 -6.66
C SER A 4 5.64 9.33 -6.03
N THR A 5 4.74 10.11 -5.43
CA THR A 5 3.51 9.54 -4.84
C THR A 5 2.63 8.83 -5.87
N ALA A 6 2.66 9.28 -7.13
CA ALA A 6 1.97 8.64 -8.24
C ALA A 6 2.57 7.28 -8.60
N GLU A 7 3.90 7.19 -8.72
CA GLU A 7 4.62 5.93 -8.97
C GLU A 7 4.39 4.92 -7.84
N ILE A 8 4.43 5.39 -6.59
CA ILE A 8 4.14 4.56 -5.42
C ILE A 8 2.69 4.07 -5.43
N ALA A 9 1.72 4.96 -5.71
CA ALA A 9 0.32 4.58 -5.78
C ALA A 9 0.05 3.56 -6.90
N ALA A 10 0.68 3.74 -8.06
CA ALA A 10 0.60 2.79 -9.17
C ALA A 10 1.19 1.43 -8.80
N PHE A 11 2.39 1.41 -8.20
CA PHE A 11 3.04 0.19 -7.76
C PHE A 11 2.17 -0.60 -6.76
N LEU A 12 1.67 0.07 -5.71
CA LEU A 12 0.82 -0.58 -4.71
C LEU A 12 -0.50 -1.07 -5.32
N ARG A 13 -1.13 -0.28 -6.19
CA ARG A 13 -2.32 -0.70 -6.92
C ARG A 13 -2.05 -1.97 -7.74
N ASP A 14 -0.91 -2.04 -8.41
CA ASP A 14 -0.58 -3.14 -9.33
C ASP A 14 -0.15 -4.42 -8.59
N HIS A 15 0.40 -4.32 -7.37
CA HIS A 15 0.90 -5.47 -6.62
C HIS A 15 0.02 -5.89 -5.45
N LEU A 16 -0.60 -4.94 -4.73
CA LEU A 16 -1.55 -5.23 -3.66
C LEU A 16 -3.00 -5.29 -4.17
N GLY A 17 -3.28 -4.60 -5.27
CA GLY A 17 -4.63 -4.40 -5.79
C GLY A 17 -5.24 -3.09 -5.29
N ALA A 18 -6.15 -2.54 -6.09
CA ALA A 18 -6.75 -1.23 -5.82
C ALA A 18 -7.59 -1.19 -4.53
N GLN A 19 -8.29 -2.29 -4.19
CA GLN A 19 -9.09 -2.36 -2.95
C GLN A 19 -8.22 -2.32 -1.69
N LEU A 20 -7.12 -3.07 -1.66
CA LEU A 20 -6.24 -3.12 -0.50
C LEU A 20 -5.50 -1.79 -0.32
N THR A 21 -5.08 -1.17 -1.43
CA THR A 21 -4.48 0.17 -1.42
C THR A 21 -5.47 1.24 -0.94
N ALA A 22 -6.75 1.11 -1.31
CA ALA A 22 -7.82 2.01 -0.85
C ALA A 22 -8.07 1.88 0.66
N LEU A 23 -8.16 0.63 1.16
CA LEU A 23 -8.26 0.35 2.60
C LEU A 23 -7.07 0.94 3.37
N LEU A 24 -5.85 0.68 2.90
CA LEU A 24 -4.60 1.20 3.48
C LEU A 24 -4.63 2.72 3.64
N THR A 25 -5.23 3.44 2.69
CA THR A 25 -5.17 4.90 2.62
C THR A 25 -6.42 5.61 3.12
N ASP A 26 -7.45 4.86 3.54
CA ASP A 26 -8.75 5.39 3.95
C ASP A 26 -9.38 6.30 2.88
N VAL A 27 -9.33 5.84 1.62
CA VAL A 27 -9.97 6.50 0.48
C VAL A 27 -10.69 5.48 -0.40
N ASP A 28 -11.47 5.96 -1.36
CA ASP A 28 -12.11 5.09 -2.34
C ASP A 28 -11.13 4.63 -3.45
N VAL A 29 -11.47 3.52 -4.11
CA VAL A 29 -10.68 2.94 -5.22
C VAL A 29 -10.49 3.92 -6.39
N ARG A 30 -11.46 4.80 -6.66
CA ARG A 30 -11.36 5.77 -7.75
C ARG A 30 -10.30 6.83 -7.42
N THR A 31 -10.19 7.24 -6.16
CA THR A 31 -9.13 8.13 -5.68
C THR A 31 -7.74 7.49 -5.83
N VAL A 32 -7.58 6.21 -5.48
CA VAL A 32 -6.33 5.46 -5.72
C VAL A 32 -5.98 5.40 -7.21
N ASN A 33 -6.95 5.07 -8.06
CA ASN A 33 -6.73 5.01 -9.52
C ASN A 33 -6.31 6.37 -10.09
N ARG A 34 -6.89 7.46 -9.58
CA ARG A 34 -6.55 8.83 -9.96
C ARG A 34 -5.09 9.15 -9.58
N TRP A 35 -4.68 8.85 -8.34
CA TRP A 35 -3.28 9.03 -7.94
C TRP A 35 -2.30 8.20 -8.78
N ALA A 36 -2.63 6.94 -9.06
CA ALA A 36 -1.82 6.06 -9.92
C ALA A 36 -1.73 6.56 -11.38
N ALA A 37 -2.69 7.38 -11.83
CA ALA A 37 -2.63 8.05 -13.13
C ALA A 37 -1.84 9.38 -13.08
N GLY A 38 -1.26 9.74 -11.93
CA GLY A 38 -0.62 11.05 -11.72
C GLY A 38 -1.60 12.20 -11.54
N GLU A 39 -2.89 11.90 -11.36
CA GLU A 39 -3.94 12.88 -11.18
C GLU A 39 -4.22 13.12 -9.68
N GLY A 40 -4.11 14.38 -9.25
CA GLY A 40 -4.28 14.75 -7.86
C GLY A 40 -3.13 14.28 -6.96
N CYS A 41 -3.16 14.72 -5.70
CA CYS A 41 -2.13 14.39 -4.72
C CYS A 41 -2.77 13.74 -3.49
N PRO A 42 -2.14 12.71 -2.90
CA PRO A 42 -2.56 12.22 -1.59
C PRO A 42 -2.46 13.33 -0.54
N ARG A 43 -3.35 13.29 0.45
CA ARG A 43 -3.18 14.10 1.67
C ARG A 43 -1.98 13.55 2.45
N GLU A 44 -1.39 14.36 3.33
CA GLU A 44 -0.20 13.98 4.10
C GLU A 44 -0.34 12.61 4.81
N SER A 45 -1.50 12.32 5.40
CA SER A 45 -1.77 11.02 6.03
C SER A 45 -1.75 9.85 5.05
N ALA A 46 -2.44 10.00 3.91
CA ALA A 46 -2.45 8.99 2.85
C ALA A 46 -1.07 8.83 2.21
N GLU A 47 -0.31 9.92 2.03
CA GLU A 47 1.06 9.88 1.54
C GLU A 47 1.97 9.06 2.47
N LYS A 48 1.90 9.31 3.78
CA LYS A 48 2.66 8.53 4.78
C LYS A 48 2.32 7.04 4.69
N ARG A 49 1.04 6.70 4.58
CA ARG A 49 0.54 5.32 4.48
C ARG A 49 1.04 4.60 3.22
N ILE A 50 0.93 5.22 2.04
CA ILE A 50 1.44 4.61 0.80
C ILE A 50 2.97 4.48 0.82
N ARG A 51 3.69 5.44 1.39
CA ARG A 51 5.15 5.35 1.51
C ARG A 51 5.56 4.22 2.45
N ALA A 52 4.88 4.06 3.59
CA ALA A 52 5.13 2.98 4.53
C ALA A 52 4.89 1.60 3.89
N ALA A 53 3.73 1.40 3.26
CA ALA A 53 3.42 0.14 2.58
C ALA A 53 4.39 -0.16 1.44
N TYR A 54 4.79 0.85 0.68
CA TYR A 54 5.79 0.70 -0.39
C TYR A 54 7.13 0.25 0.15
N GLN A 55 7.61 0.86 1.23
CA GLN A 55 8.87 0.46 1.87
C GLN A 55 8.83 -0.98 2.37
N VAL A 56 7.74 -1.38 3.04
CA VAL A 56 7.55 -2.75 3.51
C VAL A 56 7.51 -3.73 2.33
N PHE A 57 6.76 -3.42 1.27
CA PHE A 57 6.67 -4.27 0.09
C PHE A 57 8.05 -4.45 -0.56
N ARG A 58 8.78 -3.35 -0.80
CA ARG A 58 10.10 -3.38 -1.43
C ARG A 58 11.15 -4.13 -0.60
N LEU A 59 11.03 -4.10 0.73
CA LEU A 59 11.87 -4.91 1.62
C LEU A 59 11.60 -6.40 1.42
N LEU A 60 10.33 -6.80 1.33
CA LEU A 60 9.93 -8.20 1.19
C LEU A 60 10.18 -8.76 -0.23
N GLU A 61 10.16 -7.91 -1.25
CA GLU A 61 10.38 -8.30 -2.65
C GLU A 61 11.76 -8.92 -2.93
N GLY A 62 12.74 -8.69 -2.03
CA GLY A 62 14.03 -9.38 -2.06
C GLY A 62 13.98 -10.85 -1.62
N PHE A 63 12.88 -11.29 -1.01
CA PHE A 63 12.74 -12.61 -0.38
C PHE A 63 11.53 -13.40 -0.89
N GLU A 64 10.45 -12.71 -1.25
CA GLU A 64 9.15 -13.32 -1.54
C GLU A 64 8.57 -12.82 -2.86
N ALA A 65 7.73 -13.66 -3.49
CA ALA A 65 7.01 -13.27 -4.70
C ALA A 65 5.85 -12.31 -4.37
N SER A 66 5.49 -11.41 -5.30
CA SER A 66 4.42 -10.43 -5.11
C SER A 66 3.09 -11.01 -4.61
N PRO A 67 2.61 -12.19 -5.09
CA PRO A 67 1.39 -12.80 -4.55
C PRO A 67 1.50 -13.20 -3.07
N THR A 68 2.67 -13.67 -2.62
CA THR A 68 2.94 -14.03 -1.23
C THR A 68 2.95 -12.78 -0.35
N ILE A 69 3.62 -11.71 -0.80
CA ILE A 69 3.65 -10.43 -0.10
C ILE A 69 2.23 -9.86 0.03
N ARG A 70 1.45 -9.90 -1.06
CA ARG A 70 0.05 -9.47 -1.04
C ARG A 70 -0.78 -10.29 -0.04
N ALA A 71 -0.61 -11.61 -0.01
CA ALA A 71 -1.30 -12.46 0.96
C ALA A 71 -0.91 -12.11 2.40
N TRP A 72 0.36 -11.83 2.65
CA TRP A 72 0.85 -11.38 3.96
C TRP A 72 0.24 -10.03 4.38
N PHE A 73 0.09 -9.07 3.46
CA PHE A 73 -0.58 -7.79 3.75
C PHE A 73 -2.06 -7.94 4.14
N MET A 74 -2.72 -9.01 3.72
CA MET A 74 -4.13 -9.30 4.04
C MET A 74 -4.30 -10.22 5.26
N GLY A 75 -3.29 -11.03 5.57
CA GLY A 75 -3.37 -12.01 6.64
C GLY A 75 -3.25 -11.38 8.02
N MET A 76 -3.94 -11.96 9.01
CA MET A 76 -3.69 -11.63 10.42
C MET A 76 -2.24 -11.91 10.77
N ASN A 77 -1.61 -10.99 11.49
CA ASN A 77 -0.24 -11.13 11.90
C ASN A 77 -0.16 -11.13 13.44
N PRO A 78 0.20 -12.26 14.08
CA PRO A 78 0.33 -12.33 15.54
C PRO A 78 1.39 -11.38 16.11
N GLN A 79 2.34 -10.93 15.29
CA GLN A 79 3.34 -9.93 15.69
C GLN A 79 2.78 -8.51 15.68
N LEU A 80 1.56 -8.32 15.17
CA LEU A 80 0.84 -7.05 15.08
C LEU A 80 -0.50 -7.16 15.85
N ASP A 81 -0.52 -7.81 17.01
CA ASP A 81 -1.73 -7.98 17.83
C ASP A 81 -2.93 -8.56 17.05
N ASP A 82 -2.65 -9.51 16.16
CA ASP A 82 -3.61 -10.17 15.26
C ASP A 82 -4.30 -9.26 14.22
N VAL A 83 -3.86 -8.01 14.04
CA VAL A 83 -4.28 -7.20 12.89
C VAL A 83 -3.44 -7.48 11.65
N SER A 84 -4.00 -7.21 10.48
CA SER A 84 -3.25 -7.32 9.22
C SER A 84 -2.22 -6.18 9.09
N PRO A 85 -1.12 -6.37 8.34
CA PRO A 85 -0.20 -5.28 8.02
C PRO A 85 -0.88 -4.08 7.35
N THR A 86 -1.96 -4.32 6.58
CA THR A 86 -2.76 -3.24 5.99
C THR A 86 -3.46 -2.40 7.08
N GLU A 87 -4.10 -3.04 8.04
CA GLU A 87 -4.78 -2.35 9.15
C GLU A 87 -3.78 -1.64 10.07
N ALA A 88 -2.64 -2.28 10.36
CA ALA A 88 -1.59 -1.68 11.17
C ALA A 88 -1.02 -0.38 10.59
N ILE A 89 -0.92 -0.28 9.25
CA ILE A 89 -0.48 0.96 8.57
C ILE A 89 -1.63 1.98 8.46
N ALA A 90 -2.87 1.51 8.34
CA ALA A 90 -4.03 2.39 8.23
C ALA A 90 -4.34 3.11 9.56
N ASN A 91 -4.05 2.50 10.70
CA ASN A 91 -4.33 3.05 12.03
C ASN A 91 -3.44 4.24 12.43
#